data_AF-A0AAE0LRF9-F1
#
_entry.id   AF-A0AAE0LRF9-F1
#
_cell.length_a   1.000
_cell.length_b   1.000
_cell.length_c   1.000
_cell.angle_alpha   90.00
_cell.angle_beta   90.00
_cell.angle_gamma   90.00
#
_symmetry.space_group_name_H-M   'P 1'
#
loop_
_entity.id
_entity.type
_entity.pdbx_description
1 polymer ?
#
loop_
_entity_poly.entity_id
_entity_poly.type
_entity_poly.pdbx_seq_one_letter_code
_entity_poly.pdbx_strand_id
1 'polypeptide(L)'
;MRSLLDTILLLVILGLVLDREWQKPSCFEVGGDITGFAPKMSQQITSFAPDPMFIPENGSEFFTEAVRSRWLSIVPKGLGYLQINNTGPYNNLPTPLELYPNSTFTTSVTHQLHCLHSIVGIVAAYTSNELDKLPEAGAWHISHCFDYLRQSIMCCGDMALEGQHTTFPPGFTGSDGWDAKHVCRDYNQVLAHLEENRADDERWI
;
A
#
# COMPACT_ATOMS: atom_id res chain seq x y z
N MET A 1 -26.57 54.48 -8.16
CA MET A 1 -26.89 53.20 -8.84
C MET A 1 -25.66 52.36 -9.15
N ARG A 2 -24.66 52.86 -9.91
CA ARG A 2 -23.43 52.09 -10.22
C ARG A 2 -22.68 51.55 -8.99
N SER A 3 -22.35 52.42 -8.04
CA SER A 3 -21.61 52.02 -6.82
C SER A 3 -22.32 50.92 -6.01
N LEU A 4 -23.65 50.92 -5.95
CA LEU A 4 -24.44 49.91 -5.24
C LEU A 4 -24.40 48.55 -5.96
N LEU A 5 -24.52 48.57 -7.30
CA LEU A 5 -24.37 47.38 -8.14
C LEU A 5 -22.98 46.75 -7.99
N ASP A 6 -21.93 47.57 -7.97
CA ASP A 6 -20.55 47.11 -7.82
C ASP A 6 -20.31 46.47 -6.44
N THR A 7 -20.93 47.02 -5.37
CA THR A 7 -20.80 46.44 -4.01
C THR A 7 -21.54 45.11 -3.90
N ILE A 8 -22.74 45.01 -4.48
CA ILE A 8 -23.52 43.76 -4.51
C ILE A 8 -22.77 42.68 -5.28
N LEU A 9 -22.20 43.02 -6.44
CA LEU A 9 -21.44 42.08 -7.25
C LEU A 9 -20.20 41.57 -6.50
N LEU A 10 -19.48 42.45 -5.81
CA LEU A 10 -18.30 42.08 -5.01
C LEU A 10 -18.68 41.12 -3.87
N LEU A 11 -19.77 41.38 -3.16
CA LEU A 11 -20.25 40.50 -2.08
C LEU A 11 -20.69 39.13 -2.60
N VAL A 12 -21.32 39.08 -3.78
CA VAL A 12 -21.67 37.81 -4.44
C VAL A 12 -20.40 37.05 -4.83
N ILE A 13 -19.40 37.73 -5.42
CA ILE A 13 -18.13 37.08 -5.79
C ILE A 13 -17.41 36.55 -4.54
N LEU A 14 -17.32 37.35 -3.47
CA LEU A 14 -16.72 36.91 -2.21
C LEU A 14 -17.50 35.75 -1.58
N GLY A 15 -18.84 35.79 -1.62
CA GLY A 15 -19.68 34.70 -1.18
C GLY A 15 -19.45 33.41 -1.97
N LEU A 16 -19.33 33.50 -3.29
CA LEU A 16 -19.04 32.36 -4.17
C LEU A 16 -17.62 31.81 -3.99
N VAL A 17 -16.63 32.67 -3.74
CA VAL A 17 -15.25 32.24 -3.44
C VAL A 17 -15.19 31.55 -2.08
N LEU A 18 -15.86 32.11 -1.07
CA LEU A 18 -15.94 31.50 0.26
C LEU A 18 -16.71 30.18 0.23
N ASP A 19 -17.84 30.10 -0.49
CA ASP A 19 -18.62 28.86 -0.64
C ASP A 19 -17.83 27.79 -1.41
N ARG A 20 -17.04 28.17 -2.43
CA ARG A 20 -16.13 27.26 -3.13
C ARG A 20 -14.99 26.75 -2.26
N GLU A 21 -14.43 27.60 -1.39
CA GLU A 21 -13.42 27.18 -0.41
C GLU A 21 -14.02 26.29 0.69
N TRP A 22 -15.29 26.51 1.07
CA TRP A 22 -16.00 25.75 2.10
C TRP A 22 -16.57 24.41 1.59
N GLN A 23 -17.00 24.36 0.33
CA GLN A 23 -17.45 23.15 -0.36
C GLN A 23 -16.29 22.49 -1.11
N LYS A 24 -15.22 22.12 -0.40
CA LYS A 24 -14.41 21.00 -0.87
C LYS A 24 -15.22 19.73 -0.57
N PRO A 25 -15.83 19.06 -1.57
CA PRO A 25 -16.37 17.73 -1.31
C PRO A 25 -15.26 16.90 -0.68
N SER A 26 -15.60 16.15 0.37
CA SER A 26 -14.71 15.15 0.94
C SER A 26 -14.35 14.15 -0.16
N CYS A 27 -13.30 14.46 -0.92
CA CYS A 27 -12.82 13.61 -1.98
C CYS A 27 -12.18 12.41 -1.30
N PHE A 28 -12.72 11.21 -1.56
CA PHE A 28 -12.08 9.98 -1.14
C PHE A 28 -10.67 9.95 -1.71
N GLU A 29 -9.69 9.71 -0.84
CA GLU A 29 -8.32 9.48 -1.27
C GLU A 29 -8.19 8.00 -1.66
N VAL A 30 -7.77 7.72 -2.89
CA VAL A 30 -7.53 6.34 -3.34
C VAL A 30 -6.52 5.67 -2.41
N GLY A 31 -6.86 4.44 -1.99
CA GLY A 31 -6.06 3.68 -1.01
C GLY A 31 -6.02 4.30 0.40
N GLY A 32 -6.88 5.28 0.69
CA GLY A 32 -6.98 5.94 1.98
C GLY A 32 -7.85 5.21 2.98
N ASP A 33 -7.69 5.61 4.24
CA ASP A 33 -8.50 5.12 5.33
C ASP A 33 -9.76 5.99 5.49
N ILE A 34 -10.92 5.37 5.36
CA ILE A 34 -12.21 6.04 5.58
C ILE A 34 -12.65 6.02 7.04
N THR A 35 -11.94 5.27 7.90
CA THR A 35 -12.29 5.16 9.32
C THR A 35 -11.86 6.37 10.13
N GLY A 36 -10.88 7.12 9.62
CA GLY A 36 -10.29 8.30 10.24
C GLY A 36 -9.13 7.98 11.19
N PHE A 37 -8.68 6.71 11.21
CA PHE A 37 -7.54 6.26 11.97
C PHE A 37 -6.22 6.70 11.33
N ALA A 38 -6.04 6.44 10.04
CA ALA A 38 -4.84 6.87 9.33
C ALA A 38 -5.01 8.31 8.82
N PRO A 39 -4.00 9.19 9.02
CA PRO A 39 -4.06 10.53 8.50
C PRO A 39 -3.93 10.54 6.97
N LYS A 40 -4.29 11.67 6.35
CA LYS A 40 -3.93 11.92 4.95
C LYS A 40 -2.42 12.00 4.85
N MET A 41 -1.85 11.22 3.94
CA MET A 41 -0.41 11.19 3.69
C MET A 41 -0.06 12.10 2.52
N SER A 42 1.14 12.66 2.52
CA SER A 42 1.63 13.40 1.35
C SER A 42 1.88 12.45 0.18
N GLN A 43 1.88 12.98 -1.04
CA GLN A 43 2.11 12.23 -2.27
C GLN A 43 3.40 12.68 -2.96
N GLN A 44 4.06 11.76 -3.66
CA GLN A 44 5.28 12.00 -4.43
C GLN A 44 5.23 11.29 -5.77
N ILE A 45 5.90 11.87 -6.76
CA ILE A 45 6.11 11.20 -8.05
C ILE A 45 7.28 10.23 -7.92
N THR A 46 7.02 8.94 -8.14
CA THR A 46 8.02 7.87 -8.05
C THR A 46 8.22 7.24 -9.42
N SER A 47 9.46 6.89 -9.74
CA SER A 47 9.76 6.00 -10.87
C SER A 47 10.11 4.65 -10.30
N PHE A 48 9.50 3.60 -10.81
CA PHE A 48 9.87 2.25 -10.40
C PHE A 48 11.18 1.84 -11.07
N ALA A 49 11.93 0.96 -10.44
CA ALA A 49 13.14 0.41 -11.00
C ALA A 49 13.30 -1.02 -10.47
N PRO A 50 13.92 -1.92 -11.25
CA PRO A 50 14.18 -3.27 -10.77
C PRO A 50 15.10 -3.22 -9.55
N ASP A 51 14.74 -3.97 -8.51
CA ASP A 51 15.58 -4.20 -7.34
C ASP A 51 15.65 -5.72 -7.07
N PRO A 52 16.71 -6.39 -7.58
CA PRO A 52 16.85 -7.84 -7.46
C PRO A 52 17.06 -8.31 -6.01
N MET A 53 17.28 -7.38 -5.06
CA MET A 53 17.46 -7.75 -3.65
C MET A 53 16.15 -8.19 -2.98
N PHE A 54 14.98 -7.78 -3.50
CA PHE A 54 13.70 -8.28 -3.01
C PHE A 54 13.36 -9.65 -3.62
N ILE A 55 13.69 -9.86 -4.88
CA ILE A 55 13.34 -11.07 -5.64
C ILE A 55 14.55 -11.46 -6.50
N PRO A 56 15.49 -12.25 -5.94
CA PRO A 56 16.63 -12.74 -6.70
C PRO A 56 16.20 -13.68 -7.83
N GLU A 57 16.95 -13.71 -8.93
CA GLU A 57 16.71 -14.68 -10.02
C GLU A 57 16.92 -16.12 -9.57
N ASN A 58 17.88 -16.35 -8.66
CA ASN A 58 18.13 -17.63 -8.04
C ASN A 58 17.21 -17.82 -6.83
N GLY A 59 16.23 -18.73 -6.95
CA GLY A 59 15.25 -19.00 -5.89
C GLY A 59 15.86 -19.38 -4.53
N SER A 60 17.04 -20.03 -4.50
CA SER A 60 17.71 -20.36 -3.23
C SER A 60 18.10 -19.13 -2.42
N GLU A 61 18.41 -18.01 -3.09
CA GLU A 61 18.86 -16.78 -2.45
C GLU A 61 17.72 -16.05 -1.72
N PHE A 62 16.47 -16.29 -2.11
CA PHE A 62 15.30 -15.72 -1.46
C PHE A 62 15.25 -16.05 0.04
N PHE A 63 15.74 -17.23 0.43
CA PHE A 63 15.74 -17.70 1.81
C PHE A 63 16.95 -17.23 2.63
N THR A 64 17.76 -16.31 2.10
CA THR A 64 18.92 -15.75 2.81
C THR A 64 18.50 -14.62 3.75
N GLU A 65 19.31 -14.41 4.80
CA GLU A 65 19.08 -13.29 5.73
C GLU A 65 19.16 -11.92 5.03
N ALA A 66 19.95 -11.81 3.96
CA ALA A 66 20.05 -10.56 3.20
C ALA A 66 18.72 -10.18 2.54
N VAL A 67 18.05 -11.14 1.90
CA VAL A 67 16.73 -10.93 1.27
C VAL A 67 15.66 -10.73 2.32
N ARG A 68 15.67 -11.53 3.40
CA ARG A 68 14.76 -11.35 4.54
C ARG A 68 14.87 -9.95 5.14
N SER A 69 16.09 -9.49 5.41
CA SER A 69 16.36 -8.14 5.92
C SER A 69 15.91 -7.06 4.94
N ARG A 70 16.01 -7.30 3.62
CA ARG A 70 15.51 -6.38 2.60
C ARG A 70 13.98 -6.27 2.65
N TRP A 71 13.25 -7.38 2.74
CA TRP A 71 11.79 -7.37 2.92
C TRP A 71 11.36 -6.69 4.22
N LEU A 72 12.08 -6.97 5.32
CA LEU A 72 11.83 -6.30 6.60
C LEU A 72 12.08 -4.79 6.55
N SER A 73 12.86 -4.29 5.58
CA SER A 73 13.12 -2.85 5.44
C SER A 73 11.95 -2.04 4.86
N ILE A 74 10.96 -2.72 4.26
CA ILE A 74 9.77 -2.07 3.66
C ILE A 74 8.50 -2.31 4.46
N VAL A 75 8.57 -2.93 5.64
CA VAL A 75 7.43 -3.09 6.54
C VAL A 75 7.76 -2.54 7.91
N PRO A 76 6.76 -2.06 8.68
CA PRO A 76 7.00 -1.62 10.05
C PRO A 76 7.36 -2.80 10.95
N LYS A 77 7.99 -2.54 12.10
CA LYS A 77 8.04 -3.51 13.21
C LYS A 77 6.61 -3.91 13.61
N GLY A 78 6.41 -5.17 13.96
CA GLY A 78 5.07 -5.73 14.20
C GLY A 78 4.24 -5.93 12.93
N LEU A 79 4.88 -5.84 11.75
CA LEU A 79 4.33 -6.22 10.43
C LEU A 79 2.99 -5.59 10.06
N GLY A 80 2.65 -4.45 10.67
CA GLY A 80 1.44 -3.69 10.37
C GLY A 80 0.19 -4.17 11.10
N TYR A 81 0.32 -5.02 12.13
CA TYR A 81 -0.72 -5.19 13.12
C TYR A 81 -0.77 -3.96 14.02
N LEU A 82 -1.92 -3.31 14.09
CA LEU A 82 -2.11 -2.03 14.78
C LEU A 82 -3.12 -2.19 15.90
N GLN A 83 -2.77 -1.70 17.09
CA GLN A 83 -3.67 -1.73 18.25
C GLN A 83 -4.35 -0.37 18.42
N ILE A 84 -5.69 -0.37 18.43
CA ILE A 84 -6.49 0.83 18.67
C ILE A 84 -7.11 0.74 20.08
N ASN A 85 -6.54 1.48 21.03
CA ASN A 85 -6.99 1.45 22.43
C ASN A 85 -8.40 2.00 22.64
N ASN A 86 -8.77 3.05 21.89
CA ASN A 86 -10.10 3.67 21.95
C ASN A 86 -10.70 3.72 20.54
N THR A 87 -11.63 2.82 20.27
CA THR A 87 -12.28 2.70 18.96
C THR A 87 -13.43 3.69 18.76
N GLY A 88 -13.97 4.26 19.84
CA GLY A 88 -15.17 5.11 19.80
C GLY A 88 -15.11 6.33 18.87
N PRO A 89 -13.96 7.00 18.68
CA PRO A 89 -13.84 8.12 17.73
C PRO A 89 -13.86 7.72 16.25
N TYR A 90 -13.65 6.44 15.91
CA TYR A 90 -13.50 5.97 14.54
C TYR A 90 -14.79 5.30 14.06
N ASN A 91 -15.17 5.57 12.81
CA ASN A 91 -16.34 4.98 12.17
C ASN A 91 -15.90 3.92 11.16
N ASN A 92 -16.77 2.98 10.78
CA ASN A 92 -16.47 1.97 9.74
C ASN A 92 -15.23 1.08 10.02
N LEU A 93 -14.79 0.98 11.28
CA LEU A 93 -13.76 0.00 11.65
C LEU A 93 -14.26 -1.41 11.30
N PRO A 94 -13.40 -2.27 10.73
CA PRO A 94 -13.74 -3.67 10.50
C PRO A 94 -13.86 -4.42 11.84
N THR A 95 -14.19 -5.71 11.79
CA THR A 95 -14.12 -6.58 12.99
C THR A 95 -12.64 -6.73 13.40
N PRO A 96 -12.31 -6.55 14.70
CA PRO A 96 -10.95 -6.77 15.18
C PRO A 96 -10.47 -8.21 15.01
N LEU A 97 -9.16 -8.39 14.94
CA LEU A 97 -8.53 -9.70 14.88
C LEU A 97 -8.64 -10.45 16.21
N GLU A 98 -9.26 -11.63 16.19
CA GLU A 98 -9.49 -12.46 17.40
C GLU A 98 -8.21 -13.01 18.02
N LEU A 99 -7.10 -13.06 17.26
CA LEU A 99 -5.80 -13.52 17.74
C LEU A 99 -5.22 -12.61 18.83
N TYR A 100 -5.68 -11.36 18.92
CA TYR A 100 -5.20 -10.39 19.87
C TYR A 100 -6.25 -10.10 20.96
N PRO A 101 -5.82 -9.92 22.22
CA PRO A 101 -6.76 -9.60 23.32
C PRO A 101 -7.34 -8.18 23.20
N ASN A 102 -6.63 -7.28 22.51
CA ASN A 102 -7.01 -5.89 22.32
C ASN A 102 -7.55 -5.68 20.90
N SER A 103 -8.26 -4.57 20.67
CA SER A 103 -8.77 -4.20 19.34
C SER A 103 -7.61 -3.98 18.36
N THR A 104 -7.29 -5.02 17.61
CA THR A 104 -6.14 -5.09 16.71
C THR A 104 -6.60 -5.29 15.29
N PHE A 105 -5.96 -4.59 14.36
CA PHE A 105 -6.29 -4.59 12.95
C PHE A 105 -5.01 -4.73 12.13
N THR A 106 -5.13 -5.08 10.85
CA THR A 106 -4.00 -5.01 9.91
C THR A 106 -4.30 -3.97 8.84
N THR A 107 -3.27 -3.42 8.23
CA THR A 107 -3.42 -2.47 7.13
C THR A 107 -3.30 -3.15 5.78
N SER A 108 -4.07 -2.68 4.79
CA SER A 108 -4.08 -3.29 3.46
C SER A 108 -2.69 -3.33 2.82
N VAL A 109 -1.85 -2.30 3.03
CA VAL A 109 -0.49 -2.26 2.47
C VAL A 109 0.40 -3.39 2.99
N THR A 110 0.35 -3.68 4.30
CA THR A 110 1.18 -4.74 4.90
C THR A 110 0.65 -6.13 4.59
N HIS A 111 -0.67 -6.31 4.56
CA HIS A 111 -1.28 -7.57 4.12
C HIS A 111 -0.97 -7.86 2.63
N GLN A 112 -1.04 -6.86 1.75
CA GLN A 112 -0.66 -7.03 0.34
C GLN A 112 0.81 -7.44 0.19
N LEU A 113 1.73 -6.84 0.96
CA LEU A 113 3.14 -7.23 0.97
C LEU A 113 3.35 -8.65 1.50
N HIS A 114 2.61 -9.05 2.55
CA HIS A 114 2.62 -10.43 3.04
C HIS A 114 2.17 -11.44 1.97
N CYS A 115 1.09 -11.12 1.25
CA CYS A 115 0.60 -11.95 0.14
C CYS A 115 1.65 -12.08 -0.97
N LEU A 116 2.26 -10.96 -1.38
CA LEU A 116 3.31 -10.96 -2.40
C LEU A 116 4.53 -11.78 -1.95
N HIS A 117 5.03 -11.55 -0.73
CA HIS A 117 6.15 -12.30 -0.16
C HIS A 117 5.86 -13.81 -0.14
N SER A 118 4.66 -14.21 0.28
CA SER A 118 4.26 -15.62 0.32
C SER A 118 4.22 -16.28 -1.07
N ILE A 119 3.74 -15.55 -2.08
CA ILE A 119 3.73 -16.02 -3.48
C ILE A 119 5.16 -16.19 -3.98
N VAL A 120 6.03 -15.20 -3.75
CA VAL A 120 7.44 -15.26 -4.16
C VAL A 120 8.15 -16.43 -3.48
N GLY A 121 7.93 -16.65 -2.18
CA GLY A 121 8.53 -17.76 -1.44
C GLY A 121 8.17 -19.14 -2.00
N ILE A 122 6.95 -19.32 -2.50
CA ILE A 122 6.55 -20.55 -3.18
C ILE A 122 7.27 -20.72 -4.51
N VAL A 123 7.32 -19.67 -5.33
CA VAL A 123 8.02 -19.71 -6.62
C VAL A 123 9.52 -19.98 -6.40
N ALA A 124 10.12 -19.34 -5.40
CA ALA A 124 11.50 -19.58 -4.99
C ALA A 124 11.72 -21.04 -4.60
N ALA A 125 10.90 -21.59 -3.68
CA ALA A 125 10.99 -22.99 -3.25
C ALA A 125 10.90 -23.98 -4.42
N TYR A 126 9.98 -23.76 -5.37
CA TYR A 126 9.85 -24.62 -6.55
C TYR A 126 11.03 -24.50 -7.51
N THR A 127 11.47 -23.28 -7.81
CA THR A 127 12.56 -23.03 -8.78
C THR A 127 13.92 -23.48 -8.25
N SER A 128 14.10 -23.51 -6.92
CA SER A 128 15.32 -23.97 -6.28
C SER A 128 15.25 -25.38 -5.68
N ASN A 129 14.13 -26.10 -5.85
CA ASN A 129 13.91 -27.43 -5.27
C ASN A 129 14.07 -27.48 -3.73
N GLU A 130 13.69 -26.42 -3.04
CA GLU A 130 13.69 -26.27 -1.57
C GLU A 130 12.26 -26.49 -1.03
N LEU A 131 11.67 -27.63 -1.37
CA LEU A 131 10.24 -27.91 -1.15
C LEU A 131 9.86 -28.02 0.34
N ASP A 132 10.83 -28.26 1.21
CA ASP A 132 10.69 -28.24 2.67
C ASP A 132 10.42 -26.84 3.24
N LYS A 133 10.68 -25.78 2.46
CA LYS A 133 10.41 -24.38 2.83
C LYS A 133 9.02 -23.90 2.40
N LEU A 134 8.19 -24.76 1.80
CA LEU A 134 6.83 -24.40 1.41
C LEU A 134 5.96 -24.11 2.65
N PRO A 135 5.12 -23.06 2.62
CA PRO A 135 4.25 -22.73 3.74
C PRO A 135 3.18 -23.79 3.98
N GLU A 136 2.92 -24.10 5.25
CA GLU A 136 1.93 -25.10 5.68
C GLU A 136 0.49 -24.71 5.31
N ALA A 137 0.21 -23.41 5.18
CA ALA A 137 -1.12 -22.86 4.90
C ALA A 137 -1.75 -23.37 3.58
N GLY A 138 -0.99 -24.02 2.70
CA GLY A 138 -1.51 -24.76 1.56
C GLY A 138 -2.15 -23.90 0.46
N ALA A 139 -2.81 -24.57 -0.49
CA ALA A 139 -3.29 -23.95 -1.73
C ALA A 139 -4.40 -22.89 -1.52
N TRP A 140 -5.21 -23.00 -0.45
CA TRP A 140 -6.30 -22.05 -0.19
C TRP A 140 -5.76 -20.65 0.13
N HIS A 141 -4.68 -20.57 0.92
CA HIS A 141 -4.09 -19.32 1.35
C HIS A 141 -3.57 -18.56 0.12
N ILE A 142 -2.90 -19.25 -0.78
CA ILE A 142 -2.36 -18.64 -2.01
C ILE A 142 -3.46 -18.22 -2.97
N SER A 143 -4.53 -18.99 -3.08
CA SER A 143 -5.70 -18.61 -3.87
C SER A 143 -6.34 -17.32 -3.35
N HIS A 144 -6.43 -17.18 -2.03
CA HIS A 144 -6.85 -15.94 -1.37
C HIS A 144 -5.91 -14.78 -1.68
N CYS A 145 -4.58 -14.97 -1.58
CA CYS A 145 -3.58 -13.95 -1.87
C CYS A 145 -3.74 -13.41 -3.29
N PHE A 146 -3.88 -14.28 -4.28
CA PHE A 146 -4.08 -13.87 -5.68
C PHE A 146 -5.38 -13.07 -5.88
N ASP A 147 -6.50 -13.50 -5.32
CA ASP A 147 -7.75 -12.75 -5.47
C ASP A 147 -7.73 -11.42 -4.69
N TYR A 148 -7.13 -11.39 -3.51
CA TYR A 148 -6.97 -10.16 -2.73
C TYR A 148 -6.07 -9.13 -3.42
N LEU A 149 -4.93 -9.56 -3.96
CA LEU A 149 -4.04 -8.69 -4.73
C LEU A 149 -4.71 -8.20 -6.02
N ARG A 150 -5.45 -9.06 -6.73
CA ARG A 150 -6.24 -8.65 -7.91
C ARG A 150 -7.22 -7.54 -7.57
N GLN A 151 -7.99 -7.70 -6.48
CA GLN A 151 -8.93 -6.67 -6.04
C GLN A 151 -8.22 -5.38 -5.61
N SER A 152 -7.08 -5.50 -4.94
CA SER A 152 -6.26 -4.34 -4.51
C SER A 152 -5.72 -3.54 -5.69
N ILE A 153 -5.21 -4.22 -6.73
CA ILE A 153 -4.76 -3.59 -7.97
C ILE A 153 -5.91 -2.84 -8.65
N MET A 154 -7.08 -3.46 -8.77
CA MET A 154 -8.27 -2.82 -9.36
C MET A 154 -8.77 -1.63 -8.53
N CYS A 155 -8.66 -1.71 -7.20
CA CYS A 155 -9.07 -0.65 -6.29
C CYS A 155 -8.15 0.58 -6.39
N CYS A 156 -6.83 0.36 -6.46
CA CYS A 156 -5.85 1.42 -6.65
C CYS A 156 -5.91 2.01 -8.07
N GLY A 157 -6.15 1.17 -9.07
CA GLY A 157 -6.39 1.58 -10.46
C GLY A 157 -5.33 2.53 -10.99
N ASP A 158 -4.05 2.17 -10.85
CA ASP A 158 -2.94 3.01 -11.32
C ASP A 158 -3.02 3.17 -12.85
N MET A 159 -3.14 4.42 -13.30
CA MET A 159 -3.32 4.81 -14.70
C MET A 159 -2.05 5.40 -15.31
N ALA A 160 -0.89 5.23 -14.69
CA ALA A 160 0.40 5.61 -15.28
C ALA A 160 0.57 4.96 -16.67
N LEU A 161 1.09 5.73 -17.63
CA LEU A 161 1.42 5.20 -18.95
C LEU A 161 2.78 4.49 -18.87
N GLU A 162 2.82 3.26 -19.35
CA GLU A 162 4.06 2.48 -19.43
C GLU A 162 4.58 2.38 -20.87
N GLY A 163 5.90 2.30 -21.00
CA GLY A 163 6.61 2.33 -22.28
C GLY A 163 7.24 0.99 -22.68
N GLN A 164 8.21 1.05 -23.59
CA GLN A 164 9.00 -0.12 -24.01
C GLN A 164 9.78 -0.70 -22.83
N HIS A 165 9.87 -2.03 -22.76
CA HIS A 165 10.69 -2.71 -21.77
C HIS A 165 12.16 -2.25 -21.81
N THR A 166 12.78 -2.29 -20.65
CA THR A 166 14.19 -1.96 -20.41
C THR A 166 14.99 -3.17 -19.90
N THR A 167 14.33 -4.21 -19.38
CA THR A 167 15.01 -5.36 -18.75
C THR A 167 14.81 -6.71 -19.43
N PHE A 168 13.90 -6.83 -20.41
CA PHE A 168 13.67 -8.13 -21.06
C PHE A 168 14.89 -8.63 -21.86
N PRO A 169 15.06 -9.96 -22.00
CA PRO A 169 16.13 -10.53 -22.80
C PRO A 169 16.04 -10.15 -24.30
N PRO A 170 17.15 -10.23 -25.05
CA PRO A 170 17.14 -9.98 -26.50
C PRO A 170 16.11 -10.85 -27.24
N GLY A 171 15.34 -10.23 -28.12
CA GLY A 171 14.30 -10.91 -28.91
C GLY A 171 12.90 -10.92 -28.28
N PHE A 172 12.75 -10.44 -27.06
CA PHE A 172 11.45 -10.19 -26.43
C PHE A 172 11.06 -8.71 -26.59
N THR A 173 9.75 -8.44 -26.63
CA THR A 173 9.19 -7.07 -26.67
C THR A 173 7.96 -6.99 -25.75
N GLY A 174 7.62 -5.79 -25.28
CA GLY A 174 6.56 -5.54 -24.29
C GLY A 174 6.82 -4.30 -23.44
N SER A 175 6.06 -4.16 -22.36
CA SER A 175 6.25 -3.18 -21.28
C SER A 175 6.68 -3.91 -20.00
N ASP A 176 7.58 -3.31 -19.24
CA ASP A 176 7.99 -3.77 -17.91
C ASP A 176 7.79 -2.73 -16.80
N GLY A 177 7.24 -1.55 -17.14
CA GLY A 177 6.87 -0.50 -16.18
C GLY A 177 8.02 0.31 -15.57
N TRP A 178 9.30 -0.05 -15.76
CA TRP A 178 10.44 0.55 -15.02
C TRP A 178 10.85 1.98 -15.40
N ASP A 179 10.17 2.63 -16.34
CA ASP A 179 10.37 4.06 -16.65
C ASP A 179 9.07 4.89 -16.48
N ALA A 180 7.99 4.26 -16.02
CA ALA A 180 6.74 4.94 -15.76
C ALA A 180 6.85 5.84 -14.52
N LYS A 181 6.04 6.90 -14.49
CA LYS A 181 5.93 7.84 -13.37
C LYS A 181 4.59 7.62 -12.68
N HIS A 182 4.66 7.33 -11.39
CA HIS A 182 3.50 7.00 -10.55
C HIS A 182 3.29 8.07 -9.49
N VAL A 183 2.04 8.31 -9.11
CA VAL A 183 1.71 9.12 -7.93
C VAL A 183 1.60 8.18 -6.74
N CYS A 184 2.60 8.17 -5.87
CA CYS A 184 2.65 7.31 -4.70
C CYS A 184 2.40 8.12 -3.43
N ARG A 185 1.89 7.48 -2.38
CA ARG A 185 2.00 8.02 -1.01
C ARG A 185 3.47 8.08 -0.62
N ASP A 186 3.85 9.07 0.19
CA ASP A 186 5.14 9.08 0.87
C ASP A 186 5.20 7.87 1.81
N TYR A 187 5.95 6.85 1.37
CA TYR A 187 6.01 5.58 2.05
C TYR A 187 6.65 5.69 3.44
N ASN A 188 7.48 6.70 3.69
CA ASN A 188 8.06 6.93 5.01
C ASN A 188 6.98 7.36 6.01
N GLN A 189 6.00 8.16 5.59
CA GLN A 189 4.87 8.55 6.43
C GLN A 189 3.96 7.36 6.72
N VAL A 190 3.78 6.47 5.73
CA VAL A 190 3.09 5.20 5.93
C VAL A 190 3.81 4.38 7.00
N LEU A 191 5.10 4.09 6.82
CA LEU A 191 5.87 3.30 7.78
C LEU A 191 5.87 3.90 9.19
N ALA A 192 6.11 5.21 9.31
CA ALA A 192 6.14 5.89 10.60
C ALA A 192 4.80 5.79 11.34
N HIS A 193 3.67 5.99 10.63
CA HIS A 193 2.35 5.88 11.23
C HIS A 193 2.04 4.45 11.69
N LEU A 194 2.41 3.44 10.89
CA LEU A 194 2.20 2.04 11.25
C LEU A 194 3.08 1.64 12.45
N GLU A 195 4.34 2.06 12.49
CA GLU A 195 5.23 1.77 13.61
C GLU A 195 4.78 2.43 14.91
N GLU A 196 4.25 3.65 14.85
CA GLU A 196 3.73 4.37 16.03
C GLU A 196 2.55 3.63 16.68
N ASN A 197 1.73 2.97 15.87
CA ASN A 197 0.47 2.34 16.30
C ASN A 197 0.53 0.81 16.36
N ARG A 198 1.72 0.21 16.23
CA ARG A 198 1.91 -1.23 16.19
C ARG A 198 1.43 -1.93 17.47
N ALA A 199 0.87 -3.12 17.31
CA ALA A 199 0.39 -3.96 18.40
C ALA A 199 1.52 -4.73 19.09
N ASP A 200 2.59 -5.04 18.35
CA ASP A 200 3.74 -5.81 18.83
C ASP A 200 5.04 -5.42 18.08
N ASP A 201 6.13 -6.11 18.40
CA ASP A 201 7.46 -5.92 17.79
C ASP A 201 7.87 -7.13 16.92
N GLU A 202 6.94 -8.01 16.53
CA GLU A 202 7.25 -9.22 15.79
C GLU A 202 7.86 -8.93 14.41
N ARG A 203 8.65 -9.91 13.93
CA ARG A 203 9.37 -9.88 12.65
C ARG A 203 9.40 -11.27 12.02
N TRP A 204 8.25 -11.73 11.56
CA TRP A 204 8.10 -12.94 10.77
C TRP A 204 7.86 -12.60 9.29
N ILE A 205 8.95 -12.61 8.52
CA ILE A 205 8.92 -12.70 7.06
C ILE A 205 9.79 -13.90 6.70
#